data_AF-A0A674A9U1-F1
#
_entry.id   AF-A0A674A9U1-F1
#
_cell.length_a   1.000
_cell.length_b   1.000
_cell.length_c   1.000
_cell.angle_alpha   90.00
_cell.angle_beta   90.00
_cell.angle_gamma   90.00
#
_symmetry.space_group_name_H-M   'P 1'
#
loop_
_entity.id
_entity.type
_entity.pdbx_description
1 polymer ?
#
loop_
_entity_poly.entity_id
_entity_poly.type
_entity_poly.pdbx_seq_one_letter_code
_entity_poly.pdbx_strand_id
1 'polypeptide(L)' 'RETAAISFGAILSSMRLTTIAFSDMNPFPFRLLRQRRALHLQCVHVQLSELERVQRELGREQRQHKDREVGLVSSESSG' A
#
# COMPACT_ATOMS: atom_id res chain seq x y z
N ARG A 1 -46.56 -27.80 8.95
CA ARG A 1 -45.64 -27.83 10.12
C ARG A 1 -44.32 -28.49 9.75
N GLU A 2 -44.33 -29.63 9.06
CA GLU A 2 -43.11 -30.33 8.58
C GLU A 2 -42.30 -29.52 7.54
N THR A 3 -42.97 -28.79 6.64
CA THR A 3 -42.31 -27.93 5.63
C THR A 3 -41.44 -26.82 6.25
N ALA A 4 -41.87 -26.26 7.39
CA ALA A 4 -41.10 -25.27 8.14
C ALA A 4 -39.91 -25.89 8.89
N ALA A 5 -40.05 -27.14 9.35
CA ALA A 5 -38.94 -27.86 10.00
C ALA A 5 -37.84 -28.21 8.99
N ILE A 6 -38.23 -28.64 7.78
CA ILE A 6 -37.31 -28.95 6.67
C ILE A 6 -36.57 -27.68 6.22
N SER A 7 -37.26 -26.55 6.05
CA SER A 7 -36.62 -25.29 5.65
C SER A 7 -35.67 -24.75 6.74
N PHE A 8 -36.06 -24.84 8.01
CA PHE A 8 -35.20 -24.42 9.12
C PHE A 8 -33.94 -25.28 9.24
N GLY A 9 -34.05 -26.59 9.04
CA GLY A 9 -32.90 -27.50 9.00
C GLY A 9 -31.93 -27.19 7.84
N ALA A 10 -32.47 -26.85 6.66
CA ALA A 10 -31.65 -26.46 5.50
C ALA A 10 -30.92 -25.12 5.73
N ILE A 11 -31.59 -24.14 6.34
CA ILE A 11 -30.98 -22.84 6.71
C ILE A 11 -29.88 -23.04 7.76
N LEU A 12 -30.12 -23.87 8.78
CA LEU A 12 -29.10 -24.15 9.80
C LEU A 12 -27.89 -24.85 9.18
N SER A 13 -28.10 -25.78 8.25
CA SER A 13 -27.03 -26.45 7.52
C SER A 13 -26.22 -25.48 6.64
N SER A 14 -26.89 -24.57 5.91
CA SER A 14 -26.21 -23.61 5.06
C SER A 14 -25.41 -22.58 5.86
N MET A 15 -25.92 -22.14 7.00
CA MET A 15 -25.20 -21.28 7.95
C MET A 15 -23.97 -21.97 8.52
N ARG A 16 -24.08 -23.25 8.89
CA ARG A 16 -22.92 -24.03 9.38
C ARG A 16 -21.85 -24.21 8.30
N LEU A 17 -22.27 -24.48 7.05
CA LEU A 17 -21.35 -24.61 5.93
C LEU A 17 -20.63 -23.29 5.61
N THR A 18 -21.33 -22.16 5.69
CA THR A 18 -20.70 -20.84 5.51
C THR A 18 -19.71 -20.51 6.61
N THR A 19 -20.01 -20.84 7.87
CA THR A 19 -19.05 -20.68 8.97
C THR A 19 -17.79 -21.54 8.72
N ILE A 20 -17.94 -22.81 8.37
CA ILE A 20 -16.79 -23.69 8.12
C ILE A 20 -15.96 -23.16 6.95
N ALA A 21 -16.57 -22.78 5.81
CA ALA A 21 -15.84 -22.34 4.63
C ALA A 21 -15.09 -21.00 4.82
N PHE A 22 -15.70 -20.04 5.54
CA PHE A 22 -15.20 -18.67 5.60
C PHE A 22 -14.56 -18.27 6.94
N SER A 23 -14.76 -19.07 7.99
CA SER A 23 -14.09 -18.91 9.29
C SER A 23 -13.07 -20.01 9.51
N ASP A 24 -13.50 -21.27 9.58
CA ASP A 24 -12.65 -22.37 10.08
C ASP A 24 -11.64 -22.85 9.04
N MET A 25 -12.04 -22.91 7.77
CA MET A 25 -11.20 -23.25 6.62
C MET A 25 -10.54 -22.02 5.98
N ASN A 26 -10.69 -20.82 6.55
CA ASN A 26 -10.11 -19.62 5.95
C ASN A 26 -8.57 -19.69 6.02
N PRO A 27 -7.87 -19.83 4.89
CA PRO A 27 -6.41 -19.98 4.88
C PRO A 27 -5.69 -18.70 5.30
N PHE A 28 -6.42 -17.57 5.40
CA PHE A 28 -5.89 -16.27 5.79
C PHE A 28 -6.76 -15.64 6.88
N PRO A 29 -6.42 -15.87 8.15
CA PRO A 29 -7.10 -15.22 9.26
C PRO A 29 -7.12 -13.72 9.02
N PHE A 30 -8.30 -13.09 9.04
CA PHE A 30 -8.45 -11.65 8.76
C PHE A 30 -7.46 -10.78 9.57
N ARG A 31 -7.13 -11.19 10.79
CA ARG A 31 -6.11 -10.53 11.62
C ARG A 31 -4.70 -10.60 11.00
N LEU A 32 -4.28 -11.76 10.49
CA LEU A 32 -2.99 -11.95 9.84
C LEU A 32 -2.90 -11.14 8.54
N LEU A 33 -3.96 -11.14 7.73
CA LEU A 33 -3.99 -10.37 6.49
C LEU A 33 -3.92 -8.87 6.77
N ARG A 34 -4.65 -8.38 7.79
CA ARG A 34 -4.59 -6.98 8.24
C ARG A 34 -3.20 -6.61 8.74
N GLN A 35 -2.55 -7.46 9.54
CA GLN A 35 -1.19 -7.23 10.02
C GLN A 35 -0.18 -7.16 8.87
N ARG A 36 -0.25 -8.09 7.91
CA ARG A 36 0.62 -8.09 6.72
C ARG A 36 0.42 -6.83 5.88
N ARG A 37 -0.83 -6.41 5.67
CA ARG A 37 -1.15 -5.16 4.98
C ARG A 37 -0.59 -3.94 5.72
N ALA A 38 -0.74 -3.87 7.04
CA ALA A 38 -0.21 -2.77 7.83
C ALA A 38 1.32 -2.69 7.76
N LEU A 39 2.01 -3.82 7.89
CA LEU A 39 3.47 -3.88 7.75
C LEU A 39 3.92 -3.45 6.35
N HIS A 40 3.26 -3.96 5.30
CA HIS A 40 3.59 -3.59 3.93
C HIS A 40 3.39 -2.09 3.68
N LEU A 41 2.30 -1.52 4.17
CA LEU A 41 2.06 -0.08 4.10
C LEU A 41 3.16 0.71 4.80
N GLN A 42 3.59 0.31 6.00
CA GLN A 42 4.71 0.95 6.70
C GLN A 42 5.99 0.92 5.86
N CYS A 43 6.36 -0.23 5.29
CA CYS A 43 7.52 -0.34 4.41
C CYS A 43 7.42 0.58 3.18
N VAL A 44 6.27 0.62 2.52
CA VAL A 44 6.06 1.46 1.33
C VAL A 44 6.19 2.94 1.67
N HIS A 45 5.65 3.40 2.80
CA HIS A 45 5.79 4.80 3.22
C HIS A 45 7.26 5.19 3.45
N VAL A 46 8.04 4.32 4.09
CA VAL A 46 9.48 4.55 4.27
C VAL A 46 10.20 4.65 2.93
N GLN A 47 9.95 3.71 2.02
CA GLN A 47 10.57 3.70 0.70
C GLN A 47 10.23 4.95 -0.12
N LEU A 48 8.96 5.40 -0.08
CA LEU A 48 8.54 6.64 -0.72
C LEU A 48 9.27 7.86 -0.14
N SER A 49 9.42 7.94 1.18
CA SER A 49 10.13 9.05 1.82
C SER A 49 11.60 9.12 1.41
N GLU A 50 12.27 7.97 1.29
CA GLU A 50 13.65 7.91 0.80
C GLU A 50 13.76 8.37 -0.67
N LEU A 51 12.82 7.95 -1.53
CA LEU A 51 12.80 8.38 -2.93
C LEU A 51 12.55 9.89 -3.06
N GLU A 52 11.62 10.44 -2.27
CA GLU A 52 11.37 11.88 -2.23
C GLU A 52 12.57 12.68 -1.71
N ARG A 53 13.37 12.08 -0.81
CA ARG A 53 14.64 12.69 -0.35
C ARG A 53 15.64 12.76 -1.50
N VAL A 54 15.86 11.65 -2.20
CA VAL A 54 16.76 11.59 -3.37
C VAL A 54 16.32 12.55 -4.47
N GLN A 55 15.02 12.60 -4.79
CA GLN A 55 14.49 13.49 -5.81
C GLN A 55 14.75 14.98 -5.46
N ARG A 56 14.60 15.37 -4.18
CA ARG A 56 14.89 16.73 -3.73
C ARG A 56 16.36 17.07 -3.82
N GLU A 57 17.25 16.14 -3.48
CA GLU A 57 18.69 16.31 -3.57
C GLU A 57 19.14 16.50 -5.01
N LEU A 58 18.70 15.62 -5.91
CA LEU A 58 18.96 15.75 -7.35
C LEU A 58 18.44 17.07 -7.91
N GLY A 59 17.22 17.48 -7.52
CA GLY A 59 16.67 18.78 -7.94
C GLY A 59 17.47 19.98 -7.43
N ARG A 60 18.12 19.89 -6.26
CA ARG A 60 19.02 20.92 -5.75
C ARG A 60 20.34 20.95 -6.52
N GLU A 61 20.93 19.79 -6.79
CA GLU A 61 22.15 19.66 -7.59
C GLU A 61 21.95 20.21 -9.01
N GLN A 62 20.84 19.88 -9.66
CA GLN A 62 20.49 20.41 -10.98
C GLN A 62 20.34 21.94 -10.98
N ARG A 63 19.72 22.53 -9.94
CA ARG A 63 19.63 24.00 -9.81
C ARG A 63 21.00 24.62 -9.60
N GLN A 64 21.83 24.06 -8.73
CA GLN A 64 23.20 24.56 -8.49
C GLN A 64 24.06 24.47 -9.76
N HIS A 65 23.96 23.37 -10.52
CA HIS A 65 24.66 23.23 -11.79
C HIS A 65 24.21 24.28 -12.80
N LYS A 66 22.88 24.49 -12.91
CA LYS A 66 22.31 25.49 -13.81
C LYS A 66 22.72 26.91 -13.43
N ASP A 67 22.68 27.27 -12.14
CA ASP A 67 23.10 28.59 -11.67
C ASP A 67 24.59 28.84 -11.92
N ARG A 68 25.42 27.80 -11.80
CA ARG A 68 26.86 27.88 -12.09
C ARG A 68 27.15 28.08 -13.57
N GLU A 69 26.42 27.38 -14.43
CA GLU A 69 26.52 27.51 -15.90
C GLU A 69 26.09 28.91 -16.37
N VAL A 70 24.98 29.43 -15.83
CA VAL A 70 24.50 30.79 -16.14
C VAL A 70 25.47 31.86 -15.62
N GLY A 71 26.05 31.66 -14.44
CA GLY A 71 27.07 32.57 -13.89
C GLY A 71 28.37 32.60 -14.69
N LEU A 72 28.78 31.48 -15.27
CA LEU A 72 29.93 31.39 -16.17
C LEU A 72 29.66 32.16 -17.47
N VAL A 73 28.51 31.93 -18.11
CA VAL A 73 28.11 32.63 -19.35
C VAL A 73 28.00 34.15 -19.16
N SER A 74 27.52 34.62 -18.00
CA SER A 74 27.48 36.06 -17.71
C SER A 74 28.85 36.69 -17.49
N SER A 75 29.85 35.94 -17.04
CA SER A 75 31.21 36.47 -16.85
C SER A 75 31.99 36.59 -18.16
N GLU A 76 31.65 35.79 -19.18
CA GLU A 76 32.34 35.78 -20.48
C GLU A 76 31.87 36.89 -21.42
N SER A 77 30.67 37.46 -21.20
CA SER A 77 30.13 38.55 -22.02
C SER A 77 30.55 39.95 -21.53
N SER A 78 31.24 40.06 -20.40
CA SER A 78 31.69 41.34 -19.81
C SER A 78 33.22 41.53 -19.81
N GLY A 79 33.97 40.66 -20.49
CA GLY A 79 35.43 40.74 -20.66
C GLY A 79 35.85 41.32 -22.00
#